data_AF-F8AK13-F1
#
_entry.id   AF-F8AK13-F1
#
_cell.length_a   1.000
_cell.length_b   1.000
_cell.length_c   1.000
_cell.angle_alpha   90.00
_cell.angle_beta   90.00
_cell.angle_gamma   90.00
#
_symmetry.space_group_name_H-M   'P 1'
#
loop_
_entity.id
_entity.type
_entity.pdbx_description
1 polymer ?
#
loop_
_entity_poly.entity_id
_entity_poly.type
_entity_poly.pdbx_seq_one_letter_code
_entity_poly.pdbx_strand_id
1 'polypeptide(L)'
;MNFKDYYKKYKKTLEKSLTIILLILLIASIGLTIYLINAPKIGERFTEFYILNEDLKAYNYPTQLHENESGIVIIGVRNLEYRPMNYTVWVFLSNDTYDYNYSINISPKNEWNGTLSYNYAFSKKISLMHNETALIPLNFSIDRTGKHKVEFILTIDDKKKVYRELHLWVNVSKPTEKSLI
;
A
#
# COMPACT_ATOMS: atom_id res chain seq x y z
N MET A 1 -17.94 51.89 50.81
CA MET A 1 -17.53 50.49 50.60
C MET A 1 -16.00 50.46 50.54
N ASN A 2 -15.32 49.64 51.35
CA ASN A 2 -13.85 49.65 51.47
C ASN A 2 -13.20 48.97 50.25
N PHE A 3 -12.00 49.40 49.85
CA PHE A 3 -11.22 48.82 48.76
C PHE A 3 -11.05 47.29 48.90
N LYS A 4 -10.86 46.79 50.13
CA LYS A 4 -10.79 45.35 50.43
C LYS A 4 -12.08 44.60 50.06
N ASP A 5 -13.24 45.19 50.31
CA ASP A 5 -14.54 44.57 49.99
C ASP A 5 -14.80 44.55 48.47
N TYR A 6 -14.39 45.63 47.78
CA TYR A 6 -14.45 45.71 46.33
C TYR A 6 -13.55 44.65 45.67
N TYR A 7 -12.28 44.54 46.09
CA TYR A 7 -11.34 43.54 45.60
C TYR A 7 -11.83 42.11 45.85
N LYS A 8 -12.36 41.82 47.05
CA LYS A 8 -12.92 40.50 47.40
C LYS A 8 -14.13 40.14 46.53
N LYS A 9 -15.02 41.10 46.26
CA LYS A 9 -16.20 40.90 45.38
C LYS A 9 -15.78 40.68 43.92
N TYR A 10 -14.84 41.49 43.42
CA TYR A 10 -14.33 41.37 42.05
C TYR A 10 -13.61 40.02 41.83
N LYS A 11 -12.71 39.64 42.76
CA LYS A 11 -12.03 38.34 42.76
C LYS A 11 -13.02 37.17 42.76
N LYS A 12 -14.06 37.21 43.60
CA LYS A 12 -15.10 36.17 43.66
C LYS A 12 -15.88 36.04 42.35
N THR A 13 -16.21 37.16 41.69
CA THR A 13 -16.90 37.16 40.40
C THR A 13 -16.00 36.59 39.29
N LEU A 14 -14.72 36.98 39.26
CA LEU A 14 -13.73 36.46 38.32
C LEU A 14 -13.50 34.95 38.49
N GLU A 15 -13.35 34.48 39.73
CA GLU A 15 -13.19 33.06 40.04
C GLU A 15 -14.42 32.26 39.56
N LYS A 16 -15.62 32.79 39.78
CA LYS A 16 -16.86 32.17 39.31
C LYS A 16 -16.93 32.11 37.78
N SER A 17 -16.61 33.19 37.08
CA SER A 17 -16.61 33.18 35.60
C SER A 17 -15.56 32.22 35.03
N LEU A 18 -14.36 32.19 35.62
CA LEU A 18 -13.28 31.31 35.18
C LEU A 18 -13.67 29.83 35.36
N THR A 19 -14.31 29.50 36.50
CA THR A 19 -14.79 28.14 36.78
C THR A 19 -15.85 27.70 35.76
N ILE A 20 -16.79 28.59 35.40
CA ILE A 20 -17.82 28.30 34.39
C ILE A 20 -17.20 28.08 33.01
N ILE A 21 -16.28 28.94 32.59
CA ILE A 21 -15.58 28.81 31.31
C ILE A 21 -14.79 27.49 31.26
N LEU A 22 -14.11 27.14 32.35
CA LEU A 22 -13.35 25.89 32.44
C LEU A 22 -14.28 24.67 32.30
N LEU A 23 -15.45 24.70 32.93
CA LEU A 23 -16.43 23.61 32.83
C LEU A 23 -16.94 23.46 31.39
N ILE A 24 -17.22 24.58 30.70
CA ILE A 24 -17.63 24.57 29.30
C ILE A 24 -16.52 23.99 28.41
N LEU A 25 -15.26 24.40 28.61
CA LEU A 25 -14.12 23.86 27.87
C LEU A 25 -13.92 22.37 28.13
N LEU A 26 -14.13 21.91 29.36
CA LEU A 26 -14.05 20.49 29.71
C LEU A 26 -15.12 19.67 28.98
N ILE A 27 -16.37 20.14 28.99
CA ILE A 27 -17.48 19.49 28.29
C ILE A 27 -17.23 19.51 26.77
N ALA A 28 -16.78 20.64 26.22
CA ALA A 28 -16.43 20.76 24.80
C ALA A 28 -15.29 19.82 24.42
N SER A 29 -14.26 19.68 25.26
CA SER A 29 -13.15 18.75 25.04
C SER A 29 -13.63 17.31 25.00
N ILE A 30 -14.47 16.89 25.94
CA ILE A 30 -15.04 15.53 25.96
C ILE A 30 -15.88 15.29 24.69
N GLY A 31 -16.73 16.26 24.33
CA GLY A 31 -17.54 16.19 23.11
C GLY A 31 -16.68 16.07 21.84
N LEU A 32 -15.60 16.85 21.75
CA LEU A 32 -14.66 16.80 20.63
C LEU A 32 -13.94 15.44 20.57
N THR A 33 -13.53 14.86 21.70
CA THR A 33 -12.92 13.53 21.73
C THR A 33 -13.88 12.45 21.23
N ILE A 34 -15.14 12.47 21.70
CA ILE A 34 -16.18 11.56 21.21
C ILE A 34 -16.41 11.75 19.71
N TYR A 35 -16.44 13.00 19.25
CA TYR A 35 -16.55 13.32 17.83
C TYR A 35 -15.37 12.73 17.03
N LEU A 36 -14.12 12.93 17.45
CA LEU A 36 -12.94 12.43 16.72
C LEU A 36 -12.86 10.90 16.66
N ILE A 37 -13.39 10.19 17.67
CA ILE A 37 -13.46 8.72 17.66
C ILE A 37 -14.47 8.22 16.61
N ASN A 38 -15.61 8.91 16.49
CA ASN A 38 -16.71 8.51 15.59
C ASN A 38 -16.63 9.13 14.20
N ALA A 39 -15.93 10.26 14.06
CA ALA A 39 -15.72 10.91 12.79
C ALA A 39 -14.93 9.96 11.90
N PRO A 40 -15.34 9.78 10.62
CA PRO A 40 -14.56 9.01 9.68
C PRO A 40 -13.17 9.63 9.63
N LYS A 41 -12.13 8.82 9.88
CA LYS A 41 -10.75 9.28 9.82
C LYS A 41 -10.53 9.87 8.43
N ILE A 42 -10.40 11.20 8.33
CA ILE A 42 -9.93 11.86 7.12
C ILE A 42 -8.41 11.67 7.08
N GLY A 43 -7.98 10.41 7.02
CA GLY A 43 -6.62 10.06 6.61
C GLY A 43 -6.56 10.12 5.08
N GLU A 44 -5.34 10.22 4.53
CA GLU A 44 -5.15 10.00 3.10
C GLU A 44 -5.81 8.67 2.72
N ARG A 45 -6.70 8.70 1.74
CA ARG A 45 -7.31 7.49 1.19
C ARG A 45 -6.29 6.88 0.26
N PHE A 46 -5.75 5.74 0.65
CA PHE A 46 -4.74 5.11 -0.18
C PHE A 46 -4.73 3.61 -0.01
N THR A 47 -4.58 2.89 -1.12
CA THR A 47 -4.37 1.44 -1.07
C THR A 47 -2.89 1.19 -0.77
N GLU A 48 -2.54 0.34 0.19
CA GLU A 48 -1.15 -0.12 0.31
C GLU A 48 -0.89 -1.16 -0.79
N PHE A 49 0.24 -1.01 -1.47
CA PHE A 49 0.71 -1.95 -2.48
C PHE A 49 2.19 -2.23 -2.20
N TYR A 50 2.52 -3.49 -1.92
CA TYR A 50 3.87 -3.88 -1.49
C TYR A 50 4.21 -5.30 -1.94
N ILE A 51 5.50 -5.65 -1.85
CA ILE A 51 6.01 -6.99 -2.15
C ILE A 51 6.74 -7.51 -0.93
N LEU A 52 6.60 -8.80 -0.65
CA LEU A 52 7.33 -9.53 0.38
C LEU A 52 8.05 -10.73 -0.27
N ASN A 53 9.06 -11.26 0.41
CA ASN A 53 9.64 -12.56 0.08
C ASN A 53 8.74 -13.71 0.61
N GLU A 54 9.18 -14.96 0.42
CA GLU A 54 8.45 -16.17 0.88
C GLU A 54 8.23 -16.24 2.40
N ASP A 55 9.11 -15.59 3.19
CA ASP A 55 9.02 -15.48 4.65
C ASP A 55 8.12 -14.33 5.14
N LEU A 56 7.39 -13.66 4.24
CA LEU A 56 6.58 -12.46 4.54
C LEU A 56 7.41 -11.25 5.02
N LYS A 57 8.64 -11.11 4.54
CA LYS A 57 9.54 -10.01 4.88
C LYS A 57 9.76 -9.10 3.67
N ALA A 58 9.95 -7.80 3.93
CA ALA A 58 10.21 -6.79 2.91
C ALA A 58 11.71 -6.67 2.52
N TYR A 59 12.47 -7.74 2.70
CA TYR A 59 13.90 -7.81 2.37
C TYR A 59 14.25 -9.23 1.89
N ASN A 60 15.45 -9.41 1.31
CA ASN A 60 15.89 -10.68 0.74
C ASN A 60 14.93 -11.26 -0.31
N TYR A 61 14.53 -10.43 -1.28
CA TYR A 61 13.77 -10.88 -2.45
C TYR A 61 14.65 -11.75 -3.38
N PRO A 62 14.05 -12.64 -4.20
CA PRO A 62 14.77 -13.45 -5.18
C PRO A 62 15.32 -12.59 -6.33
N THR A 63 16.43 -11.90 -6.08
CA THR A 63 17.08 -10.97 -7.00
C THR A 63 18.20 -11.61 -7.81
N GLN A 64 18.57 -12.85 -7.49
CA GLN A 64 19.58 -13.64 -8.19
C GLN A 64 18.93 -14.99 -8.50
N LEU A 65 18.74 -15.28 -9.78
CA LEU A 65 18.13 -16.53 -10.27
C LEU A 65 19.01 -17.12 -11.37
N HIS A 66 18.88 -18.42 -11.59
CA HIS A 66 19.36 -19.07 -12.81
C HIS A 66 18.27 -19.06 -13.87
N GLU A 67 18.65 -19.21 -15.13
CA GLU A 67 17.69 -19.31 -16.23
C GLU A 67 16.67 -20.42 -15.95
N ASN A 68 15.38 -20.09 -16.05
CA ASN A 68 14.24 -20.94 -15.71
C ASN A 68 14.12 -21.36 -14.23
N GLU A 69 14.96 -20.84 -13.34
CA GLU A 69 14.78 -21.01 -11.90
C GLU A 69 13.58 -20.20 -11.41
N SER A 70 12.80 -20.81 -10.51
CA SER A 70 11.62 -20.19 -9.90
C SER A 70 12.02 -19.35 -8.68
N GLY A 71 11.62 -18.08 -8.69
CA GLY A 71 11.59 -17.21 -7.51
C GLY A 71 10.16 -17.04 -6.99
N ILE A 72 10.02 -16.87 -5.68
CA ILE A 72 8.73 -16.59 -5.04
C ILE A 72 8.73 -15.18 -4.45
N VAL A 73 7.69 -14.43 -4.77
CA VAL A 73 7.35 -13.17 -4.11
C VAL A 73 5.87 -13.15 -3.74
N ILE A 74 5.53 -12.42 -2.70
CA ILE A 74 4.15 -12.25 -2.23
C ILE A 74 3.75 -10.80 -2.44
N ILE A 75 2.70 -10.58 -3.22
CA ILE A 75 2.21 -9.24 -3.55
C ILE A 75 1.08 -8.91 -2.57
N GLY A 76 1.27 -7.86 -1.77
CA GLY A 76 0.27 -7.38 -0.82
C GLY A 76 -0.53 -6.21 -1.38
N VAL A 77 -1.85 -6.29 -1.26
CA VAL A 77 -2.79 -5.20 -1.57
C VAL A 77 -3.71 -4.99 -0.37
N ARG A 78 -3.68 -3.81 0.26
CA ARG A 78 -4.59 -3.46 1.37
C ARG A 78 -5.40 -2.23 1.05
N ASN A 79 -6.71 -2.36 1.13
CA ASN A 79 -7.62 -1.28 0.77
C ASN A 79 -7.86 -0.33 1.95
N LEU A 80 -7.38 0.93 1.90
CA LEU A 80 -7.75 1.99 2.86
C LEU A 80 -8.53 3.14 2.20
N GLU A 81 -9.27 2.85 1.12
CA GLU A 81 -10.06 3.83 0.36
C GLU A 81 -11.44 4.17 0.98
N TYR A 82 -11.76 3.61 2.16
CA TYR A 82 -13.06 3.70 2.85
C TYR A 82 -14.28 3.23 2.03
N ARG A 83 -14.05 2.45 0.96
CA ARG A 83 -15.11 1.83 0.15
C ARG A 83 -14.61 0.51 -0.46
N PRO A 84 -15.51 -0.38 -0.91
CA PRO A 84 -15.10 -1.54 -1.70
C PRO A 84 -14.40 -1.10 -2.98
N MET A 85 -13.32 -1.78 -3.34
CA MET A 85 -12.51 -1.45 -4.51
C MET A 85 -12.20 -2.70 -5.31
N ASN A 86 -12.24 -2.58 -6.64
CA ASN A 86 -11.88 -3.63 -7.58
C ASN A 86 -10.50 -3.33 -8.16
N TYR A 87 -9.52 -4.15 -7.80
CA TYR A 87 -8.15 -4.00 -8.27
C TYR A 87 -7.79 -5.07 -9.29
N THR A 88 -6.84 -4.74 -10.16
CA THR A 88 -6.12 -5.71 -10.97
C THR A 88 -4.63 -5.56 -10.72
N VAL A 89 -3.99 -6.65 -10.31
CA VAL A 89 -2.53 -6.75 -10.20
C VAL A 89 -1.98 -7.27 -11.52
N TRP A 90 -0.97 -6.59 -12.04
CA TRP A 90 -0.27 -6.91 -13.29
C TRP A 90 1.20 -7.17 -12.99
N VAL A 91 1.76 -8.24 -13.55
CA VAL A 91 3.19 -8.57 -13.41
C VAL A 91 3.80 -8.97 -14.74
N PHE A 92 4.90 -8.32 -15.14
CA PHE A 92 5.57 -8.53 -16.42
C PHE A 92 7.01 -7.99 -16.39
N LEU A 93 7.79 -8.28 -17.44
CA LEU A 93 9.10 -7.66 -17.63
C LEU A 93 8.94 -6.38 -18.46
N SER A 94 9.62 -5.31 -18.07
CA SER A 94 9.66 -4.08 -18.86
C SER A 94 10.96 -3.33 -18.67
N ASN A 95 11.34 -2.51 -19.64
CA ASN A 95 12.45 -1.57 -19.50
C ASN A 95 11.94 -0.13 -19.29
N ASP A 96 10.63 0.07 -19.30
CA ASP A 96 10.02 1.39 -19.15
C ASP A 96 9.97 1.84 -17.68
N THR A 97 9.57 3.08 -17.49
CA THR A 97 9.22 3.65 -16.18
C THR A 97 7.72 3.94 -16.17
N TYR A 98 7.01 3.36 -15.21
CA TYR A 98 5.58 3.57 -15.03
C TYR A 98 5.35 4.58 -13.91
N ASP A 99 4.36 5.46 -14.09
CA ASP A 99 3.88 6.41 -13.09
C ASP A 99 2.34 6.51 -13.19
N TYR A 100 1.72 7.32 -12.33
CA TYR A 100 0.26 7.52 -12.28
C TYR A 100 -0.36 8.17 -13.54
N ASN A 101 0.46 8.66 -14.49
CA ASN A 101 -0.01 9.21 -15.76
C ASN A 101 -0.05 8.16 -16.86
N TYR A 102 0.56 7.00 -16.64
CA TYR A 102 0.68 5.96 -17.64
C TYR A 102 -0.57 5.06 -17.72
N SER A 103 -0.86 4.56 -18.92
CA SER A 103 -1.81 3.46 -19.13
C SER A 103 -1.07 2.27 -19.73
N ILE A 104 -1.14 1.11 -19.10
CA ILE A 104 -0.43 -0.06 -19.55
C ILE A 104 -0.99 -0.52 -20.91
N ASN A 105 -0.11 -0.76 -21.87
CA ASN A 105 -0.46 -1.32 -23.18
C ASN A 105 0.18 -2.70 -23.35
N ILE A 106 -0.18 -3.61 -22.44
CA ILE A 106 0.28 -5.00 -22.46
C ILE A 106 -0.94 -5.94 -22.45
N SER A 107 -0.78 -7.07 -23.15
CA SER A 107 -1.81 -8.10 -23.24
C SER A 107 -1.79 -8.97 -21.98
N PRO A 108 -2.94 -9.22 -21.34
CA PRO A 108 -3.00 -10.17 -20.24
C PRO A 108 -2.78 -11.61 -20.75
N LYS A 109 -2.11 -12.41 -19.96
CA LYS A 109 -2.08 -13.87 -20.08
C LYS A 109 -2.98 -14.47 -19.00
N ASN A 110 -3.77 -15.47 -19.36
CA ASN A 110 -4.71 -16.13 -18.44
C ASN A 110 -4.02 -17.14 -17.50
N GLU A 111 -2.91 -16.73 -16.88
CA GLU A 111 -2.08 -17.53 -15.98
C GLU A 111 -1.53 -16.62 -14.87
N TRP A 112 -1.37 -17.16 -13.66
CA TRP A 112 -0.90 -16.41 -12.49
C TRP A 112 0.46 -16.91 -11.95
N ASN A 113 1.17 -17.75 -12.69
CA ASN A 113 2.52 -18.22 -12.35
C ASN A 113 3.26 -18.61 -13.64
N GLY A 114 4.58 -18.71 -13.55
CA GLY A 114 5.43 -19.22 -14.62
C GLY A 114 6.42 -18.19 -15.14
N THR A 115 6.82 -18.33 -16.40
CA THR A 115 7.85 -17.49 -17.00
C THR A 115 7.32 -16.09 -17.34
N LEU A 116 7.96 -15.06 -16.79
CA LEU A 116 7.63 -13.67 -17.11
C LEU A 116 8.09 -13.31 -18.52
N SER A 117 7.43 -12.33 -19.13
CA SER A 117 7.71 -11.91 -20.50
C SER A 117 7.62 -10.39 -20.64
N TYR A 118 8.28 -9.88 -21.68
CA TYR A 118 8.14 -8.49 -22.14
C TYR A 118 6.88 -8.27 -22.99
N ASN A 119 6.25 -9.35 -23.48
CA ASN A 119 5.16 -9.27 -24.46
C ASN A 119 3.76 -9.45 -23.86
N TYR A 120 3.68 -9.99 -22.64
CA TYR A 120 2.43 -10.24 -21.94
C TYR A 120 2.60 -10.07 -20.43
N ALA A 121 1.49 -9.85 -19.74
CA ALA A 121 1.45 -9.72 -18.30
C ALA A 121 0.60 -10.79 -17.65
N PHE A 122 1.06 -11.35 -16.53
CA PHE A 122 0.18 -12.03 -15.61
C PHE A 122 -0.77 -11.01 -14.99
N SER A 123 -2.06 -11.35 -14.91
CA SER A 123 -3.07 -10.45 -14.36
C SER A 123 -3.97 -11.17 -13.37
N LYS A 124 -4.20 -10.57 -12.19
CA LYS A 124 -5.11 -11.08 -11.17
C LYS A 124 -6.06 -10.00 -10.72
N LYS A 125 -7.37 -10.24 -10.89
CA LYS A 125 -8.42 -9.38 -10.36
C LYS A 125 -8.75 -9.76 -8.92
N ILE A 126 -8.93 -8.76 -8.06
CA ILE A 126 -9.37 -8.92 -6.67
C ILE A 126 -10.38 -7.81 -6.32
N SER A 127 -11.31 -8.11 -5.44
CA SER A 127 -12.23 -7.13 -4.85
C SER A 127 -11.99 -7.12 -3.36
N LEU A 128 -11.74 -5.94 -2.78
CA LEU A 128 -11.43 -5.79 -1.37
C LEU A 128 -12.37 -4.78 -0.71
N MET A 129 -12.94 -5.16 0.43
CA MET A 129 -13.65 -4.25 1.33
C MET A 129 -12.66 -3.29 1.99
N HIS A 130 -13.17 -2.21 2.60
CA HIS A 130 -12.32 -1.31 3.38
C HIS A 130 -11.61 -2.08 4.50
N ASN A 131 -10.31 -1.81 4.66
CA ASN A 131 -9.38 -2.41 5.61
C ASN A 131 -9.08 -3.89 5.37
N GLU A 132 -9.55 -4.47 4.26
CA GLU A 132 -9.21 -5.83 3.84
C GLU A 132 -7.84 -5.86 3.13
N THR A 133 -7.13 -6.98 3.28
CA THR A 133 -5.82 -7.22 2.67
C THR A 133 -5.82 -8.54 1.89
N ALA A 134 -5.34 -8.50 0.65
CA ALA A 134 -4.98 -9.70 -0.11
C ALA A 134 -3.46 -9.88 -0.13
N LEU A 135 -3.01 -11.10 0.13
CA LEU A 135 -1.65 -11.55 -0.10
C LEU A 135 -1.67 -12.55 -1.27
N ILE A 136 -1.01 -12.19 -2.36
CA ILE A 136 -1.06 -12.93 -3.61
C ILE A 136 0.33 -13.50 -3.90
N PRO A 137 0.59 -14.78 -3.61
CA PRO A 137 1.86 -15.40 -3.96
C PRO A 137 2.00 -15.51 -5.48
N LEU A 138 3.20 -15.20 -5.96
CA LEU A 138 3.61 -15.35 -7.34
C LEU A 138 4.89 -16.20 -7.38
N ASN A 139 4.80 -17.34 -8.04
CA ASN A 139 5.95 -18.12 -8.46
C ASN A 139 6.27 -17.74 -9.91
N PHE A 140 7.44 -17.14 -10.11
CA PHE A 140 7.86 -16.67 -11.41
C PHE A 140 9.25 -17.19 -11.78
N SER A 141 9.51 -17.31 -13.08
CA SER A 141 10.84 -17.56 -13.62
C SER A 141 11.14 -16.60 -14.77
N ILE A 142 12.39 -16.57 -15.21
CA ILE A 142 12.84 -15.79 -16.38
C ILE A 142 13.70 -16.72 -17.24
N ASP A 143 13.39 -16.77 -18.54
CA ASP A 143 13.97 -17.69 -19.52
C ASP A 143 15.17 -17.11 -20.27
N ARG A 144 15.67 -15.95 -19.85
CA ARG A 144 16.81 -15.27 -20.45
C ARG A 144 17.77 -14.81 -19.39
N THR A 145 19.05 -15.00 -19.65
CA THR A 145 20.12 -14.45 -18.82
C THR A 145 20.23 -12.94 -18.97
N GLY A 146 20.66 -12.27 -17.90
CA GLY A 146 20.87 -10.82 -17.88
C GLY A 146 20.18 -10.15 -16.70
N LYS A 147 20.20 -8.82 -16.69
CA LYS A 147 19.49 -8.02 -15.69
C LYS A 147 18.11 -7.65 -16.21
N HIS A 148 17.08 -8.07 -15.50
CA HIS A 148 15.69 -7.86 -15.86
C HIS A 148 14.99 -7.03 -14.79
N LYS A 149 14.09 -6.14 -15.20
CA LYS A 149 13.21 -5.39 -14.30
C LYS A 149 11.83 -6.03 -14.35
N VAL A 150 11.42 -6.58 -13.22
CA VAL A 150 10.08 -7.12 -12.99
C VAL A 150 9.21 -5.98 -12.50
N GLU A 151 8.16 -5.66 -13.25
CA GLU A 151 7.19 -4.63 -12.92
C GLU A 151 5.98 -5.24 -12.23
N PHE A 152 5.51 -4.59 -11.18
CA PHE A 152 4.27 -4.90 -10.49
C PHE A 152 3.41 -3.65 -10.56
N ILE A 153 2.25 -3.74 -11.21
CA ILE A 153 1.36 -2.60 -11.41
C ILE A 153 -0.01 -2.94 -10.84
N LEU A 154 -0.56 -2.01 -10.09
CA LEU A 154 -1.93 -2.05 -9.57
C LEU A 154 -2.78 -1.08 -10.39
N THR A 155 -3.90 -1.58 -10.94
CA THR A 155 -4.92 -0.76 -11.59
C THR A 155 -6.30 -0.95 -10.96
N ILE A 156 -7.25 -0.06 -11.25
CA ILE A 156 -8.58 -0.01 -10.62
C ILE A 156 -9.69 -0.06 -11.69
N ASP A 157 -10.81 -0.72 -11.39
CA ASP A 157 -12.06 -0.71 -12.17
C ASP A 157 -11.88 -1.09 -13.65
N ASP A 158 -11.07 -2.12 -13.92
CA ASP A 158 -10.70 -2.59 -15.27
C ASP A 158 -10.04 -1.53 -16.17
N LYS A 159 -9.73 -0.35 -15.62
CA LYS A 159 -8.93 0.66 -16.30
C LYS A 159 -7.50 0.14 -16.33
N LYS A 160 -6.83 0.33 -17.47
CA LYS A 160 -5.40 0.06 -17.62
C LYS A 160 -4.53 1.22 -17.12
N LYS A 161 -5.12 2.25 -16.49
CA LYS A 161 -4.37 3.35 -15.90
C LYS A 161 -3.65 2.89 -14.64
N VAL A 162 -2.35 3.16 -14.56
CA VAL A 162 -1.53 2.86 -13.39
C VAL A 162 -2.08 3.63 -12.19
N TYR A 163 -2.36 2.91 -11.11
CA TYR A 163 -2.76 3.49 -9.85
C TYR A 163 -1.63 3.40 -8.82
N ARG A 164 -0.90 2.27 -8.76
CA ARG A 164 0.36 2.12 -8.04
C ARG A 164 1.32 1.20 -8.78
N GLU A 165 2.61 1.41 -8.53
CA GLU A 165 3.70 0.71 -9.19
C GLU A 165 4.77 0.31 -8.18
N LEU A 166 5.38 -0.85 -8.42
CA LEU A 166 6.58 -1.33 -7.75
C LEU A 166 7.43 -2.05 -8.78
N HIS A 167 8.73 -2.17 -8.53
CA HIS A 167 9.60 -2.96 -9.39
C HIS A 167 10.66 -3.71 -8.59
N LEU A 168 11.15 -4.81 -9.17
CA LEU A 168 12.27 -5.58 -8.65
C LEU A 168 13.29 -5.80 -9.77
N TRP A 169 14.56 -5.51 -9.51
CA TRP A 169 15.65 -5.90 -10.40
C TRP A 169 16.09 -7.33 -10.07
N VAL A 170 16.08 -8.19 -11.09
CA VAL A 170 16.47 -9.59 -10.99
C VAL A 170 17.61 -9.84 -11.96
N ASN A 171 18.72 -10.36 -11.47
CA ASN A 171 19.83 -10.83 -12.27
C ASN A 171 19.67 -12.33 -12.52
N VAL A 172 19.74 -12.73 -13.78
CA VAL A 172 19.58 -14.10 -14.23
C VAL A 172 20.89 -14.60 -14.82
N SER A 173 21.48 -15.63 -14.23
CA SER A 173 22.71 -16.27 -14.70
C SER A 173 22.42 -17.56 -15.47
N LYS A 174 23.39 -18.05 -16.25
CA LYS A 174 23.29 -19.39 -16.82
C LYS A 174 23.18 -20.43 -15.69
N PRO A 175 22.45 -21.53 -15.91
CA PRO A 175 22.52 -22.67 -15.01
C PRO A 175 23.97 -23.14 -14.93
N THR A 176 24.45 -23.44 -13.72
CA THR A 176 25.79 -24.01 -13.56
C THR A 176 25.80 -25.37 -14.25
N GLU A 177 26.59 -25.53 -15.32
CA GLU A 177 26.82 -26.84 -15.94
C GLU A 177 27.35 -27.78 -14.85
N LYS A 178 26.54 -28.77 -14.47
CA LYS A 178 27.01 -29.87 -13.65
C LYS A 178 27.98 -30.64 -14.53
N SER A 179 29.29 -30.41 -14.36
CA SER A 179 30.32 -31.20 -15.02
C SER A 179 30.06 -32.66 -14.66
N LEU A 180 29.59 -33.45 -15.63
CA LEU A 180 29.55 -34.89 -15.51
C LEU A 180 31.02 -35.34 -15.51
N ILE A 181 31.55 -35.59 -14.32
CA ILE A 181 32.77 -36.36 -14.10
C ILE A 181 32.35 -37.82 -13.98
#